data_AF-A0A9W7L043-F1
#
_entry.id   AF-A0A9W7L043-F1
#
_cell.length_a   1.000
_cell.length_b   1.000
_cell.length_c   1.000
_cell.angle_alpha   90.00
_cell.angle_beta   90.00
_cell.angle_gamma   90.00
#
_symmetry.space_group_name_H-M   'P 1'
#
loop_
_entity.id
_entity.type
_entity.pdbx_description
1 polymer ?
#
loop_
_entity_poly.entity_id
_entity_poly.type
_entity_poly.pdbx_seq_one_letter_code
_entity_poly.pdbx_strand_id
1 'polypeptide(L)'
;MMQLSLNTPGDHVVQHGVVLHEIGPSGRLISGSKSRVPKYFWSAKLKKSDEKGNAPQEKGLPVTAKFVPIKDIAAPNSTFLRSVVEACSATKKYTVFENEVIQTVAEHKWSSYVEKMFFFHLYLDIAMVFFLTNTTTFEKIKINLGDFWNVLDVLSPSFVFVAYASRIVLGIFSNLSTPEGVGVGGVSFHSSKLAMAFALPLSYLNTLFYMQGSKDSGELVRMIIGIIQGILVFLAILIVCMIGFAASFLVLFEGQSNSDGDSTHSGPPQTFLLSYTENAKAEFIFARANIIFEFEGTLTEKQKEKTDWFPTWLQVLVPTLNSDSIDSGDWVRRFRALKISFNKVSGKLDASEKARKEERRENEKKEKEREKRENEREEERKRGEEERKIEIDGLKKKLDGLEGMLSMLCVNFTLEEKNERILNVESNRLLEEIGVSVEDLDPTPIDAKSKNEGLKVLKRELEEEEGKEEKVC
;
A
#
# COMPACT_ATOMS: atom_id res chain seq x y z
N MET A 1 30.72 -29.88 -2.81
CA MET A 1 29.39 -30.39 -3.21
C MET A 1 29.28 -31.88 -2.85
N MET A 2 28.26 -32.33 -2.12
CA MET A 2 28.06 -33.76 -1.82
C MET A 2 27.08 -34.36 -2.84
N GLN A 3 27.57 -35.26 -3.70
CA GLN A 3 26.72 -36.05 -4.58
C GLN A 3 26.46 -37.43 -3.97
N LEU A 4 25.19 -37.81 -3.85
CA LEU A 4 24.78 -39.16 -3.51
C LEU A 4 24.97 -40.06 -4.73
N SER A 5 25.99 -40.92 -4.71
CA SER A 5 26.07 -42.06 -5.63
C SER A 5 25.58 -43.32 -4.93
N LEU A 6 24.50 -43.91 -5.45
CA LEU A 6 24.06 -45.25 -5.04
C LEU A 6 25.08 -46.25 -5.59
N ASN A 7 25.68 -47.04 -4.70
CA ASN A 7 26.87 -47.84 -4.99
C ASN A 7 26.55 -49.25 -5.55
N THR A 8 25.29 -49.58 -5.83
CA THR A 8 24.88 -50.92 -6.30
C THR A 8 24.44 -50.90 -7.77
N PRO A 9 25.24 -51.48 -8.70
CA PRO A 9 24.96 -51.49 -10.15
C PRO A 9 23.89 -52.53 -10.58
N GLY A 10 22.89 -52.80 -9.73
CA GLY A 10 21.85 -53.82 -9.95
C GLY A 10 20.41 -53.36 -9.75
N ASP A 11 20.18 -52.21 -9.11
CA ASP A 11 18.84 -51.72 -8.75
C ASP A 11 18.34 -50.60 -9.68
N HIS A 12 18.63 -50.72 -10.98
CA HIS A 12 18.09 -49.82 -12.01
C HIS A 12 16.58 -50.01 -12.25
N VAL A 13 15.96 -50.98 -11.56
CA VAL A 13 14.53 -51.24 -11.61
C VAL A 13 13.88 -50.66 -10.35
N VAL A 14 13.05 -49.63 -10.53
CA VAL A 14 12.29 -48.89 -9.52
C VAL A 14 13.16 -47.90 -8.73
N GLN A 15 13.14 -46.61 -9.07
CA GLN A 15 12.09 -45.73 -8.55
C GLN A 15 11.80 -44.57 -9.51
N HIS A 16 10.75 -44.73 -10.33
CA HIS A 16 10.01 -43.58 -10.82
C HIS A 16 9.54 -42.74 -9.61
N GLY A 17 10.10 -41.54 -9.43
CA GLY A 17 9.57 -40.53 -8.51
C GLY A 17 10.40 -40.22 -7.26
N VAL A 18 11.62 -40.74 -7.11
CA VAL A 18 12.57 -40.20 -6.10
C VAL A 18 13.42 -39.13 -6.77
N VAL A 19 13.02 -37.88 -6.59
CA VAL A 19 13.81 -36.73 -7.05
C VAL A 19 14.99 -36.56 -6.11
N LEU A 20 16.21 -36.64 -6.65
CA LEU A 20 17.41 -36.24 -5.92
C LEU A 20 17.37 -34.73 -5.74
N HIS A 21 17.30 -34.26 -4.50
CA HIS A 21 17.53 -32.86 -4.15
C HIS A 21 18.93 -32.69 -3.59
N GLU A 22 19.53 -31.52 -3.80
CA GLU A 22 20.81 -31.19 -3.19
C GLU A 22 20.72 -31.17 -1.67
N ILE A 23 21.81 -31.58 -1.03
CA ILE A 23 21.92 -31.62 0.43
C ILE A 23 22.03 -30.17 0.92
N GLY A 24 21.05 -29.72 1.70
CA GLY A 24 21.11 -28.39 2.33
C GLY A 24 22.29 -28.27 3.31
N PRO A 25 22.64 -27.05 3.79
CA PRO A 25 23.80 -26.81 4.66
C PRO A 25 23.78 -27.59 5.99
N SER A 26 22.63 -28.14 6.37
CA SER A 26 22.47 -29.04 7.52
C SER A 26 22.90 -30.49 7.27
N GLY A 27 23.33 -30.84 6.06
CA GLY A 27 23.72 -32.21 5.69
C GLY A 27 22.53 -33.16 5.50
N ARG A 28 21.30 -32.65 5.41
CA ARG A 28 20.06 -33.45 5.35
C ARG A 28 19.57 -33.57 3.91
N LEU A 29 19.19 -34.78 3.52
CA LEU A 29 18.50 -35.04 2.26
C LEU A 29 17.01 -35.24 2.55
N ILE A 30 16.17 -34.50 1.84
CA ILE A 30 14.72 -34.67 1.91
C ILE A 30 14.26 -35.15 0.54
N SER A 31 13.66 -36.33 0.48
CA SER A 31 13.04 -36.84 -0.74
C SER A 31 11.61 -37.28 -0.48
N GLY A 32 10.69 -36.80 -1.32
CA GLY A 32 9.31 -37.26 -1.34
C GLY A 32 9.22 -38.60 -2.06
N SER A 33 8.42 -39.53 -1.55
CA SER A 33 8.15 -40.79 -2.24
C SER A 33 6.70 -41.23 -2.06
N LYS A 34 6.16 -41.92 -3.07
CA LYS A 34 4.83 -42.55 -3.02
C LYS A 34 4.84 -43.80 -2.14
N SER A 35 5.98 -44.50 -2.13
CA SER A 35 6.14 -45.76 -1.40
C SER A 35 7.19 -45.61 -0.31
N ARG A 36 7.01 -46.37 0.78
CA ARG A 36 8.03 -46.47 1.81
C ARG A 36 9.22 -47.23 1.23
N VAL A 37 10.33 -46.54 1.04
CA VAL A 37 11.58 -47.18 0.60
C VAL A 37 12.11 -48.01 1.79
N PRO A 38 12.47 -49.29 1.61
CA PRO A 38 12.98 -50.11 2.70
C PRO A 38 14.27 -49.56 3.31
N LYS A 39 14.49 -49.78 4.62
CA LYS A 39 15.65 -49.21 5.33
C LYS A 39 17.01 -49.60 4.73
N TYR A 40 17.11 -50.80 4.14
CA TYR A 40 18.35 -51.31 3.55
C TYR A 40 18.78 -50.57 2.27
N PHE A 41 17.87 -49.85 1.60
CA PHE A 41 18.22 -49.03 0.44
C PHE A 41 19.08 -47.82 0.80
N TRP A 42 19.03 -47.37 2.05
CA TRP A 42 19.68 -46.16 2.53
C TRP A 42 20.97 -46.41 3.31
N SER A 43 21.50 -47.65 3.29
CA SER A 43 22.84 -47.94 3.85
C SER A 43 23.98 -47.41 2.98
N ALA A 44 23.68 -46.57 1.97
CA ALA A 44 24.67 -45.92 1.14
C ALA A 44 25.51 -44.93 1.95
N LYS A 45 26.82 -45.10 1.89
CA LYS A 45 27.78 -44.20 2.51
C LYS A 45 27.84 -42.91 1.69
N LEU A 46 27.55 -41.76 2.31
CA LEU A 46 27.74 -40.45 1.66
C LEU A 46 29.23 -40.25 1.37
N LYS A 47 29.63 -40.22 0.09
CA LYS A 47 30.99 -39.85 -0.31
C LYS A 47 31.07 -38.33 -0.38
N LYS A 48 31.96 -37.74 0.40
CA LYS A 48 32.32 -36.32 0.25
C LYS A 48 33.25 -36.22 -0.95
N SER A 49 32.88 -35.43 -1.95
CA SER A 49 33.79 -35.08 -3.03
C SER A 49 34.70 -33.98 -2.51
N ASP A 50 35.97 -34.29 -2.29
CA ASP A 50 36.97 -33.26 -2.04
C ASP A 50 37.17 -32.45 -3.33
N GLU A 51 37.15 -31.12 -3.22
CA GLU A 51 37.33 -30.20 -4.35
C GLU A 51 38.69 -30.36 -5.05
N LYS A 52 39.63 -31.10 -4.46
CA LYS A 52 40.99 -31.26 -4.95
C LYS A 52 41.22 -32.47 -5.87
N GLY A 53 40.18 -33.18 -6.29
CA GLY A 53 40.29 -34.25 -7.31
C GLY A 53 41.10 -35.50 -6.89
N ASN A 54 41.51 -35.59 -5.62
CA ASN A 54 42.17 -36.78 -5.09
C ASN A 54 41.14 -37.87 -4.80
N ALA A 55 41.47 -39.12 -5.16
CA ALA A 55 40.57 -40.27 -5.02
C ALA A 55 40.07 -40.41 -3.56
N PRO A 56 38.75 -40.37 -3.31
CA PRO A 56 38.21 -40.34 -1.96
C PRO A 56 38.33 -41.71 -1.29
N GLN A 57 39.22 -41.84 -0.31
CA GLN A 57 39.31 -42.99 0.60
C GLN A 57 38.62 -42.75 1.97
N GLU A 58 37.73 -41.76 2.09
CA GLU A 58 37.00 -41.56 3.33
C GLU A 58 35.79 -42.51 3.43
N LYS A 59 35.73 -43.24 4.55
CA LYS A 59 34.56 -44.03 4.97
C LYS A 59 33.37 -43.09 5.08
N GLY A 60 32.49 -43.09 4.07
CA GLY A 60 31.34 -42.20 4.05
C GLY A 60 30.45 -42.35 5.29
N LEU A 61 29.84 -41.24 5.67
CA LEU A 61 29.09 -41.11 6.92
C LEU A 61 27.85 -42.00 6.89
N PRO A 62 27.63 -42.83 7.93
CA PRO A 62 26.38 -43.56 8.05
C PRO A 62 25.23 -42.57 8.20
N VAL A 63 24.17 -42.80 7.43
CA VAL A 63 22.93 -42.04 7.47
C VAL A 63 21.79 -42.97 7.85
N THR A 64 20.86 -42.48 8.67
CA THR A 64 19.61 -43.18 8.94
C THR A 64 18.47 -42.46 8.27
N ALA A 65 17.72 -43.20 7.44
CA ALA A 65 16.47 -42.70 6.87
C ALA A 65 15.37 -42.66 7.93
N LYS A 66 14.84 -41.46 8.18
CA LYS A 66 13.63 -41.25 8.98
C LYS A 66 12.44 -41.06 8.04
N PHE A 67 11.39 -41.84 8.27
CA PHE A 67 10.16 -41.78 7.50
C PHE A 67 9.14 -40.96 8.28
N VAL A 68 8.67 -39.86 7.68
CA VAL A 68 7.57 -39.08 8.22
C VAL A 68 6.35 -39.31 7.32
N PRO A 69 5.28 -39.94 7.83
CA PRO A 69 4.02 -40.01 7.08
C PRO A 69 3.46 -38.60 6.94
N ILE A 70 3.42 -38.08 5.73
CA ILE A 70 2.92 -36.72 5.42
C ILE A 70 1.61 -36.76 4.64
N LYS A 71 1.02 -37.94 4.44
CA LYS A 71 -0.23 -38.13 3.65
C LYS A 71 -1.29 -37.10 4.00
N ASP A 72 -1.52 -36.84 5.29
CA ASP A 72 -2.58 -35.92 5.73
C ASP A 72 -2.11 -34.47 5.83
N ILE A 73 -0.79 -34.22 5.76
CA ILE A 73 -0.15 -32.92 5.96
C ILE A 73 0.15 -32.24 4.63
N ALA A 74 0.60 -33.02 3.65
CA ALA A 74 0.91 -32.61 2.30
C ALA A 74 -0.11 -33.14 1.29
N ALA A 75 -1.28 -33.60 1.73
CA ALA A 75 -2.38 -33.88 0.81
C ALA A 75 -2.82 -32.59 0.07
N PRO A 76 -3.39 -32.72 -1.14
CA PRO A 76 -3.93 -31.59 -1.87
C PRO A 76 -5.04 -30.84 -1.12
N ASN A 77 -5.76 -31.55 -0.23
CA ASN A 77 -6.82 -31.00 0.61
C ASN A 77 -6.38 -30.81 2.07
N SER A 78 -5.08 -30.84 2.35
CA SER A 78 -4.57 -30.64 3.70
C SER A 78 -4.79 -29.21 4.15
N THR A 79 -5.48 -29.04 5.27
CA THR A 79 -5.62 -27.74 5.95
C THR A 79 -4.46 -27.47 6.91
N PHE A 80 -3.46 -28.36 7.02
CA PHE A 80 -2.41 -28.25 8.03
C PHE A 80 -1.63 -26.94 7.92
N LEU A 81 -1.01 -26.67 6.75
CA LEU A 81 -0.16 -25.48 6.58
C LEU A 81 -1.00 -24.21 6.71
N ARG A 82 -2.22 -24.22 6.16
CA ARG A 82 -3.20 -23.13 6.30
C ARG A 82 -3.47 -22.80 7.75
N SER A 83 -3.89 -23.78 8.54
CA SER A 83 -4.26 -23.56 9.93
C SER A 83 -3.03 -23.23 10.81
N VAL A 84 -1.81 -23.65 10.41
CA VAL A 84 -0.56 -23.16 11.04
C VAL A 84 -0.32 -21.69 10.72
N VAL A 85 -0.44 -21.26 9.46
CA VAL A 85 -0.29 -19.86 9.04
C VAL A 85 -1.34 -18.97 9.71
N GLU A 86 -2.60 -19.39 9.74
CA GLU A 86 -3.72 -18.68 10.41
C GLU A 86 -3.48 -18.57 11.92
N ALA A 87 -3.07 -19.66 12.58
CA ALA A 87 -2.73 -19.65 14.01
C ALA A 87 -1.54 -18.71 14.33
N CYS A 88 -0.50 -18.72 13.49
CA CYS A 88 0.66 -17.84 13.64
C CYS A 88 0.31 -16.38 13.41
N SER A 89 -0.51 -16.07 12.40
CA SER A 89 -1.01 -14.73 12.12
C SER A 89 -1.86 -14.18 13.28
N ALA A 90 -2.73 -15.03 13.86
CA ALA A 90 -3.55 -14.66 15.01
C ALA A 90 -2.74 -14.45 16.29
N THR A 91 -1.69 -15.25 16.52
CA THR A 91 -0.90 -15.19 17.76
C THR A 91 0.33 -14.32 17.68
N LYS A 92 0.77 -13.93 16.47
CA LYS A 92 2.05 -13.24 16.19
C LYS A 92 3.28 -13.98 16.75
N LYS A 93 3.20 -15.30 16.93
CA LYS A 93 4.31 -16.13 17.41
C LYS A 93 4.90 -16.95 16.27
N TYR A 94 6.00 -16.47 15.69
CA TYR A 94 6.66 -17.13 14.56
C TYR A 94 7.50 -18.35 14.97
N THR A 95 7.74 -18.55 16.27
CA THR A 95 8.52 -19.69 16.79
C THR A 95 7.97 -21.06 16.40
N VAL A 96 6.69 -21.15 15.99
CA VAL A 96 6.11 -22.39 15.44
C VAL A 96 6.84 -22.82 14.17
N PHE A 97 7.33 -21.88 13.36
CA PHE A 97 8.10 -22.16 12.14
C PHE A 97 9.56 -22.56 12.39
N GLU A 98 10.04 -22.51 13.63
CA GLU A 98 11.32 -23.12 14.00
C GLU A 98 11.25 -24.65 14.01
N ASN A 99 10.04 -25.22 14.04
CA ASN A 99 9.85 -26.65 13.99
C ASN A 99 10.34 -27.24 12.66
N GLU A 100 11.34 -28.11 12.73
CA GLU A 100 11.98 -28.73 11.57
C GLU A 100 11.00 -29.45 10.63
N VAL A 101 9.89 -30.01 11.15
CA VAL A 101 8.85 -30.64 10.32
C VAL A 101 8.18 -29.61 9.41
N ILE A 102 7.81 -28.46 9.96
CA ILE A 102 7.11 -27.40 9.24
C ILE A 102 8.04 -26.80 8.19
N GLN A 103 9.30 -26.55 8.55
CA GLN A 103 10.32 -26.08 7.60
C GLN A 103 10.46 -27.04 6.43
N THR A 104 10.59 -28.34 6.73
CA THR A 104 10.77 -29.37 5.70
C THR A 104 9.56 -29.48 4.77
N VAL A 105 8.34 -29.41 5.32
CA VAL A 105 7.11 -29.45 4.51
C VAL A 105 6.99 -28.19 3.63
N ALA A 106 7.30 -27.02 4.18
CA ALA A 106 7.27 -25.75 3.42
C ALA A 106 8.33 -25.74 2.30
N GLU A 107 9.56 -26.18 2.61
CA GLU A 107 10.63 -26.31 1.62
C GLU A 107 10.27 -27.28 0.50
N HIS A 108 9.72 -28.45 0.85
CA HIS A 108 9.32 -29.44 -0.14
C HIS A 108 8.21 -28.93 -1.07
N LYS A 109 7.15 -28.30 -0.52
CA LYS A 109 6.08 -27.71 -1.34
C LYS A 109 6.61 -26.59 -2.24
N TRP A 110 7.53 -25.78 -1.72
CA TRP A 110 8.18 -24.74 -2.50
C TRP A 110 8.95 -25.31 -3.69
N SER A 111 9.89 -26.23 -3.44
CA SER A 111 10.76 -26.79 -4.49
C SER A 111 10.00 -27.62 -5.52
N SER A 112 8.86 -28.21 -5.13
CA SER A 112 8.11 -29.11 -5.99
C SER A 112 7.32 -28.38 -7.08
N TYR A 113 6.53 -27.37 -6.72
CA TYR A 113 5.63 -26.70 -7.67
C TYR A 113 5.52 -25.19 -7.49
N VAL A 114 5.55 -24.68 -6.25
CA VAL A 114 5.32 -23.24 -6.01
C VAL A 114 6.43 -22.40 -6.63
N GLU A 115 7.68 -22.84 -6.57
CA GLU A 115 8.81 -22.12 -7.17
C GLU A 115 8.59 -21.88 -8.68
N LYS A 116 8.22 -22.92 -9.42
CA LYS A 116 7.99 -22.83 -10.87
C LYS A 116 6.80 -21.94 -11.20
N MET A 117 5.71 -22.06 -10.44
CA MET A 117 4.53 -21.19 -10.62
C MET A 117 4.85 -19.73 -10.28
N PHE A 118 5.57 -19.50 -9.19
CA PHE A 118 5.98 -18.18 -8.76
C PHE A 118 6.82 -17.49 -9.84
N PHE A 119 7.83 -18.16 -10.38
CA PHE A 119 8.63 -17.61 -11.49
C PHE A 119 7.82 -17.38 -12.76
N PHE A 120 6.86 -18.26 -13.05
CA PHE A 120 5.95 -18.08 -14.19
C PHE A 120 5.06 -16.85 -14.03
N HIS A 121 4.44 -16.66 -12.86
CA HIS A 121 3.65 -15.47 -12.55
C HIS A 121 4.49 -14.20 -12.59
N LEU A 122 5.69 -14.23 -11.99
CA LEU A 122 6.63 -13.11 -12.04
C LEU A 122 7.01 -12.74 -13.48
N TYR A 123 7.24 -13.73 -14.34
CA TYR A 123 7.53 -13.51 -15.75
C TYR A 123 6.34 -12.86 -16.47
N LEU A 124 5.11 -13.34 -16.23
CA LEU A 124 3.91 -12.75 -16.81
C LEU A 124 3.70 -11.31 -16.36
N ASP A 125 3.92 -10.99 -15.09
CA ASP A 125 3.79 -9.64 -14.56
C ASP A 125 4.83 -8.69 -15.20
N ILE A 126 6.09 -9.14 -15.33
CA ILE A 126 7.13 -8.38 -16.03
C ILE A 126 6.76 -8.16 -17.49
N ALA A 127 6.27 -9.20 -18.18
CA ALA A 127 5.84 -9.09 -19.58
C ALA A 127 4.65 -8.14 -19.74
N MET A 128 3.69 -8.17 -18.80
CA MET A 128 2.55 -7.26 -18.77
C MET A 128 3.00 -5.82 -18.57
N VAL A 129 3.87 -5.55 -17.59
CA VAL A 129 4.43 -4.20 -17.35
C VAL A 129 5.22 -3.72 -18.56
N PHE A 130 6.02 -4.59 -19.18
CA PHE A 130 6.75 -4.26 -20.41
C PHE A 130 5.78 -3.95 -21.55
N PHE A 131 4.74 -4.76 -21.77
CA PHE A 131 3.75 -4.52 -22.81
C PHE A 131 2.97 -3.22 -22.59
N LEU A 132 2.52 -2.95 -21.36
CA LEU A 132 1.87 -1.69 -20.99
C LEU A 132 2.81 -0.49 -21.23
N THR A 133 4.08 -0.60 -20.85
CA THR A 133 5.07 0.45 -21.09
C THR A 133 5.24 0.69 -22.59
N ASN A 134 5.46 -0.36 -23.39
CA ASN A 134 5.66 -0.22 -24.84
C ASN A 134 4.40 0.31 -25.56
N THR A 135 3.21 -0.17 -25.24
CA THR A 135 1.96 0.34 -25.85
C THR A 135 1.76 1.84 -25.59
N THR A 136 2.11 2.32 -24.40
CA THR A 136 2.02 3.76 -24.08
C THR A 136 3.13 4.61 -24.71
N THR A 137 4.33 4.05 -24.96
CA THR A 137 5.45 4.81 -25.54
C THR A 137 5.43 4.86 -27.07
N PHE A 138 4.95 3.81 -27.74
CA PHE A 138 5.00 3.74 -29.20
C PHE A 138 4.01 4.67 -29.90
N GLU A 139 2.91 5.08 -29.26
CA GLU A 139 2.00 6.07 -29.85
C GLU A 139 2.52 7.52 -29.76
N LYS A 140 3.37 7.85 -28.79
CA LYS A 140 3.82 9.24 -28.53
C LYS A 140 5.23 9.59 -28.99
N ILE A 141 6.14 8.60 -29.14
CA ILE A 141 7.57 8.85 -29.41
C ILE A 141 7.88 9.40 -30.82
N LYS A 142 6.93 9.43 -31.77
CA LYS A 142 7.20 9.99 -33.10
C LYS A 142 7.28 11.51 -33.16
N ILE A 143 6.96 12.26 -32.09
CA ILE A 143 6.88 13.72 -32.14
C ILE A 143 7.52 14.35 -30.87
N ASN A 144 8.68 14.99 -31.04
CA ASN A 144 9.36 15.94 -30.15
C ASN A 144 9.86 15.48 -28.76
N LEU A 145 11.18 15.27 -28.66
CA LEU A 145 11.94 15.22 -27.39
C LEU A 145 12.10 16.60 -26.69
N GLY A 146 11.56 17.68 -27.25
CA GLY A 146 11.69 19.04 -26.70
C GLY A 146 10.71 19.38 -25.58
N ASP A 147 9.61 18.65 -25.44
CA ASP A 147 8.59 18.93 -24.43
C ASP A 147 8.87 18.20 -23.12
N PHE A 148 8.94 18.97 -22.03
CA PHE A 148 9.13 18.48 -20.66
C PHE A 148 8.13 17.37 -20.29
N TRP A 149 6.91 17.43 -20.82
CA TRP A 149 5.88 16.42 -20.61
C TRP A 149 6.19 15.08 -21.25
N ASN A 150 6.85 15.05 -22.41
CA ASN A 150 7.29 13.80 -23.02
C ASN A 150 8.41 13.15 -22.21
N VAL A 151 9.29 13.98 -21.60
CA VAL A 151 10.30 13.49 -20.67
C VAL A 151 9.67 12.94 -19.39
N LEU A 152 8.64 13.60 -18.85
CA LEU A 152 7.91 13.16 -17.66
C LEU A 152 7.11 11.87 -17.91
N ASP A 153 6.45 11.76 -19.07
CA ASP A 153 5.71 10.57 -19.53
C ASP A 153 6.63 9.38 -19.79
N VAL A 154 7.89 9.59 -20.14
CA VAL A 154 8.90 8.52 -20.26
C VAL A 154 9.51 8.19 -18.89
N LEU A 155 9.77 9.19 -18.05
CA LEU A 155 10.38 9.00 -16.74
C LEU A 155 9.45 8.30 -15.76
N SER A 156 8.16 8.61 -15.73
CA SER A 156 7.21 8.01 -14.78
C SER A 156 7.13 6.47 -14.92
N PRO A 157 6.88 5.89 -16.11
CA PRO A 157 6.96 4.45 -16.34
C PRO A 157 8.37 3.91 -16.11
N SER A 158 9.42 4.68 -16.45
CA SER A 158 10.81 4.26 -16.19
C SER A 158 11.12 4.16 -14.71
N PHE A 159 10.60 5.04 -13.85
CA PHE A 159 10.76 4.97 -12.40
C PHE A 159 9.98 3.80 -11.81
N VAL A 160 8.77 3.54 -12.30
CA VAL A 160 7.99 2.35 -11.92
C VAL A 160 8.72 1.08 -12.35
N PHE A 161 9.28 1.07 -13.56
CA PHE A 161 10.07 -0.02 -14.09
C PHE A 161 11.37 -0.23 -13.30
N VAL A 162 12.11 0.83 -12.96
CA VAL A 162 13.32 0.75 -12.12
C VAL A 162 12.98 0.30 -10.70
N ALA A 163 11.85 0.72 -10.14
CA ALA A 163 11.37 0.22 -8.84
C ALA A 163 11.03 -1.28 -8.89
N TYR A 164 10.42 -1.74 -9.98
CA TYR A 164 10.15 -3.16 -10.20
C TYR A 164 11.41 -3.97 -10.48
N ALA A 165 12.27 -3.48 -11.37
CA ALA A 165 13.54 -4.09 -11.75
C ALA A 165 14.49 -4.17 -10.55
N SER A 166 14.57 -3.11 -9.72
CA SER A 166 15.36 -3.16 -8.49
C SER A 166 14.79 -4.17 -7.48
N ARG A 167 13.46 -4.34 -7.39
CA ARG A 167 12.86 -5.43 -6.61
C ARG A 167 13.19 -6.81 -7.17
N ILE A 168 13.18 -6.97 -8.48
CA ILE A 168 13.52 -8.23 -9.15
C ILE A 168 15.00 -8.55 -8.97
N VAL A 169 15.89 -7.58 -9.18
CA VAL A 169 17.34 -7.72 -8.99
C VAL A 169 17.67 -7.99 -7.54
N LEU A 170 17.05 -7.30 -6.58
CA LEU A 170 17.21 -7.60 -5.15
C LEU A 170 16.65 -8.98 -4.79
N GLY A 171 15.53 -9.39 -5.39
CA GLY A 171 14.97 -10.74 -5.25
C GLY A 171 15.93 -11.81 -5.80
N ILE A 172 16.48 -11.59 -6.98
CA ILE A 172 17.47 -12.48 -7.60
C ILE A 172 18.75 -12.50 -6.79
N PHE A 173 19.32 -11.35 -6.42
CA PHE A 173 20.54 -11.30 -5.60
C PHE A 173 20.32 -11.92 -4.22
N SER A 174 19.15 -11.75 -3.60
CA SER A 174 18.82 -12.44 -2.34
C SER A 174 18.75 -13.96 -2.49
N ASN A 175 18.44 -14.46 -3.69
CA ASN A 175 18.42 -15.88 -4.01
C ASN A 175 19.77 -16.41 -4.55
N LEU A 176 20.59 -15.55 -5.18
CA LEU A 176 21.88 -15.90 -5.79
C LEU A 176 23.05 -15.73 -4.81
N SER A 177 22.88 -14.94 -3.76
CA SER A 177 23.86 -14.81 -2.68
C SER A 177 23.77 -16.08 -1.82
N THR A 178 24.57 -17.04 -2.25
CA THR A 178 24.78 -18.36 -1.68
C THR A 178 25.37 -18.32 -0.26
N PRO A 179 25.32 -19.44 0.47
CA PRO A 179 25.10 -19.51 1.93
C PRO A 179 26.34 -19.29 2.82
N GLU A 180 27.40 -18.65 2.34
CA GLU A 180 28.64 -18.54 3.10
C GLU A 180 28.85 -17.13 3.64
N GLY A 181 28.25 -16.87 4.80
CA GLY A 181 28.92 -16.29 5.96
C GLY A 181 29.56 -14.89 5.88
N VAL A 182 29.54 -14.20 4.74
CA VAL A 182 30.08 -12.84 4.64
C VAL A 182 28.91 -11.88 4.52
N GLY A 183 28.46 -11.40 5.67
CA GLY A 183 27.42 -10.39 5.79
C GLY A 183 27.85 -9.08 5.15
N VAL A 184 27.57 -8.93 3.86
CA VAL A 184 27.51 -7.60 3.23
C VAL A 184 26.16 -7.01 3.65
N GLY A 185 26.23 -6.05 4.57
CA GLY A 185 25.09 -5.54 5.32
C GLY A 185 23.93 -5.06 4.44
N GLY A 186 22.74 -5.56 4.76
CA GLY A 186 21.64 -4.67 5.17
C GLY A 186 21.15 -3.63 4.16
N VAL A 187 21.12 -3.91 2.86
CA VAL A 187 20.24 -3.15 1.95
C VAL A 187 18.79 -3.58 2.21
N SER A 188 18.23 -3.01 3.27
CA SER A 188 16.87 -3.28 3.73
C SER A 188 15.83 -2.88 2.68
N PHE A 189 14.72 -3.61 2.65
CA PHE A 189 13.54 -3.48 1.77
C PHE A 189 12.88 -2.08 1.70
N HIS A 190 13.44 -1.07 2.36
CA HIS A 190 12.94 0.31 2.39
C HIS A 190 12.89 0.97 1.02
N SER A 191 13.82 0.66 0.10
CA SER A 191 13.88 1.31 -1.21
C SER A 191 12.62 1.08 -2.06
N SER A 192 11.95 -0.06 -1.91
CA SER A 192 10.73 -0.34 -2.69
C SER A 192 9.50 0.43 -2.21
N LYS A 193 9.37 0.66 -0.90
CA LYS A 193 8.31 1.50 -0.33
C LYS A 193 8.55 2.97 -0.64
N LEU A 194 9.82 3.38 -0.59
CA LEU A 194 10.24 4.74 -0.90
C LEU A 194 9.98 5.05 -2.39
N ALA A 195 10.36 4.14 -3.30
CA ALA A 195 10.08 4.30 -4.73
C ALA A 195 8.57 4.42 -5.03
N MET A 196 7.72 3.59 -4.40
CA MET A 196 6.26 3.71 -4.54
C MET A 196 5.71 5.01 -3.93
N ALA A 197 6.28 5.47 -2.80
CA ALA A 197 5.90 6.73 -2.17
C ALA A 197 6.20 7.95 -3.04
N PHE A 198 7.21 7.89 -3.92
CA PHE A 198 7.48 8.93 -4.91
C PHE A 198 6.68 8.74 -6.20
N ALA A 199 6.50 7.49 -6.66
CA ALA A 199 5.78 7.19 -7.90
C ALA A 199 4.32 7.65 -7.87
N LEU A 200 3.63 7.53 -6.73
CA LEU A 200 2.23 7.92 -6.60
C LEU A 200 2.01 9.44 -6.77
N PRO A 201 2.69 10.33 -6.02
CA PRO A 201 2.62 11.78 -6.27
C PRO A 201 3.05 12.18 -7.68
N LEU A 202 4.08 11.55 -8.25
CA LEU A 202 4.50 11.77 -9.64
C LEU A 202 3.40 11.40 -10.64
N SER A 203 2.66 10.31 -10.40
CA SER A 203 1.47 9.95 -11.18
C SER A 203 0.36 10.98 -11.05
N TYR A 204 0.17 11.62 -9.89
CA TYR A 204 -0.80 12.70 -9.73
C TYR A 204 -0.36 13.99 -10.42
N LEU A 205 0.95 14.27 -10.52
CA LEU A 205 1.46 15.38 -11.33
C LEU A 205 1.13 15.22 -12.82
N ASN A 206 1.04 13.98 -13.33
CA ASN A 206 0.54 13.74 -14.69
C ASN A 206 -0.94 14.17 -14.87
N THR A 207 -1.71 14.31 -13.78
CA THR A 207 -3.08 14.83 -13.86
C THR A 207 -3.10 16.33 -14.19
N LEU A 208 -2.06 17.08 -13.80
CA LEU A 208 -1.94 18.51 -14.14
C LEU A 208 -1.77 18.72 -15.66
N PHE A 209 -1.20 17.76 -16.37
CA PHE A 209 -1.12 17.78 -17.83
C PHE A 209 -2.51 17.83 -18.47
N TYR A 210 -3.45 17.01 -17.98
CA TYR A 210 -4.82 16.98 -18.49
C TYR A 210 -5.61 18.26 -18.15
N MET A 211 -5.24 18.96 -17.06
CA MET A 211 -5.85 20.25 -16.71
C MET A 211 -5.45 21.41 -17.62
N GLN A 212 -4.44 21.23 -18.48
CA GLN A 212 -4.01 22.25 -19.43
C GLN A 212 -5.06 22.55 -20.52
N GLY A 213 -5.98 21.61 -20.76
CA GLY A 213 -7.04 21.76 -21.78
C GLY A 213 -8.17 22.72 -21.40
N SER A 214 -8.31 23.09 -20.12
CA SER A 214 -9.32 24.05 -19.65
C SER A 214 -8.78 25.48 -19.69
N LYS A 215 -9.64 26.43 -20.06
CA LYS A 215 -9.28 27.85 -20.25
C LYS A 215 -8.74 28.50 -18.98
N ASP A 216 -9.37 28.23 -17.85
CA ASP A 216 -9.06 28.91 -16.58
C ASP A 216 -7.89 28.22 -15.84
N SER A 217 -7.79 26.89 -15.94
CA SER A 217 -6.69 26.14 -15.29
C SER A 217 -5.41 26.08 -16.13
N GLY A 218 -5.50 26.24 -17.46
CA GLY A 218 -4.35 26.16 -18.35
C GLY A 218 -3.32 27.28 -18.14
N GLU A 219 -3.76 28.49 -17.78
CA GLU A 219 -2.87 29.61 -17.45
C GLU A 219 -2.09 29.35 -16.17
N LEU A 220 -2.78 28.84 -15.14
CA LEU A 220 -2.17 28.50 -13.85
C LEU A 220 -1.16 27.35 -14.00
N VAL A 221 -1.48 26.31 -14.79
CA VAL A 221 -0.55 25.21 -15.07
C VAL A 221 0.70 25.71 -15.80
N ARG A 222 0.57 26.63 -16.77
CA ARG A 222 1.74 27.24 -17.45
C ARG A 222 2.62 28.05 -16.51
N MET A 223 2.02 28.78 -15.55
CA MET A 223 2.78 29.52 -14.53
C MET A 223 3.57 28.57 -13.62
N ILE A 224 2.96 27.46 -13.18
CA ILE A 224 3.64 26.43 -12.37
C ILE A 224 4.82 25.81 -13.13
N ILE A 225 4.67 25.50 -14.41
CA ILE A 225 5.77 24.97 -15.25
C ILE A 225 6.94 25.96 -15.31
N GLY A 226 6.66 27.25 -15.50
CA GLY A 226 7.69 28.30 -15.51
C GLY A 226 8.47 28.38 -14.19
N ILE A 227 7.77 28.23 -13.05
CA ILE A 227 8.40 28.20 -11.72
C ILE A 227 9.29 26.96 -11.56
N ILE A 228 8.80 25.78 -11.95
CA ILE A 228 9.56 24.52 -11.87
C ILE A 228 10.86 24.63 -12.69
N GLN A 229 10.78 25.19 -13.89
CA GLN A 229 11.95 25.36 -14.75
C GLN A 229 13.00 26.30 -14.14
N GLY A 230 12.56 27.38 -13.48
CA GLY A 230 13.46 28.26 -12.71
C GLY A 230 14.13 27.57 -11.53
N ILE A 231 13.37 26.73 -10.80
CA ILE A 231 13.89 25.98 -9.63
C ILE A 231 14.95 24.96 -10.03
N LEU A 232 14.86 24.34 -11.21
CA LEU A 232 15.84 23.32 -11.65
C LEU A 232 17.27 23.88 -11.74
N VAL A 233 17.44 25.09 -12.27
CA VAL A 233 18.76 25.74 -12.35
C VAL A 233 19.31 26.02 -10.95
N PHE A 234 18.45 26.50 -10.04
CA PHE A 234 18.82 26.71 -8.65
C PHE A 234 19.21 25.41 -7.93
N LEU A 235 18.45 24.33 -8.12
CA LEU A 235 18.73 23.02 -7.55
C LEU A 235 20.08 22.46 -8.03
N ALA A 236 20.42 22.66 -9.31
CA ALA A 236 21.71 22.24 -9.85
C ALA A 236 22.88 22.93 -9.14
N ILE A 237 22.78 24.25 -8.90
CA ILE A 237 23.78 25.00 -8.13
C ILE A 237 23.89 24.47 -6.70
N LEU A 238 22.75 24.20 -6.04
CA LEU A 238 22.70 23.66 -4.69
C LEU A 238 23.40 22.30 -4.57
N ILE A 239 23.20 21.39 -5.53
CA ILE A 239 23.86 20.07 -5.56
C ILE A 239 25.38 20.22 -5.66
N VAL A 240 25.87 21.10 -6.52
CA VAL A 240 27.31 21.38 -6.64
C VAL A 240 27.87 21.89 -5.32
N CYS A 241 27.18 22.81 -4.64
CA CYS A 241 27.59 23.29 -3.32
C CYS A 241 27.62 22.16 -2.29
N MET A 242 26.58 21.32 -2.21
CA MET A 242 26.50 20.19 -1.27
C MET A 242 27.66 19.20 -1.45
N ILE A 243 28.00 18.85 -2.70
CA ILE A 243 29.13 17.97 -3.02
C ILE A 243 30.44 18.61 -2.57
N GLY A 244 30.64 19.90 -2.84
CA GLY A 244 31.82 20.65 -2.41
C GLY A 244 31.99 20.70 -0.89
N PHE A 245 30.90 20.92 -0.15
CA PHE A 245 30.91 20.89 1.31
C PHE A 245 31.14 19.48 1.86
N ALA A 246 30.49 18.46 1.31
CA ALA A 246 30.67 17.07 1.73
C ALA A 246 32.13 16.61 1.54
N ALA A 247 32.76 16.95 0.42
CA ALA A 247 34.17 16.68 0.17
C ALA A 247 35.08 17.39 1.19
N SER A 248 34.75 18.65 1.53
CA SER A 248 35.49 19.43 2.52
C SER A 248 35.39 18.83 3.93
N PHE A 249 34.21 18.32 4.32
CA PHE A 249 34.03 17.60 5.59
C PHE A 249 34.76 16.26 5.61
N LEU A 250 34.77 15.52 4.50
CA LEU A 250 35.49 14.25 4.41
C LEU A 250 36.99 14.44 4.68
N VAL A 251 37.58 15.46 4.03
CA VAL A 251 38.99 15.84 4.26
C VAL A 251 39.23 16.25 5.72
N LEU A 252 38.28 16.94 6.36
CA LEU A 252 38.40 17.34 7.76
C LEU A 252 38.38 16.14 8.73
N PHE A 253 37.58 15.11 8.45
CA PHE A 253 37.44 13.94 9.32
C PHE A 253 38.55 12.89 9.12
N GLU A 254 39.12 12.79 7.93
CA GLU A 254 40.21 11.86 7.64
C GLU A 254 41.46 12.17 8.48
N GLY A 255 41.65 13.45 8.85
CA GLY A 255 42.74 13.92 9.70
C GLY A 255 42.70 13.51 11.18
N GLN A 256 41.57 12.99 11.70
CA GLN A 256 41.44 12.61 13.12
C GLN A 256 41.67 11.12 13.42
N SER A 257 41.77 10.26 12.39
CA SER A 257 41.84 8.80 12.59
C SER A 257 43.22 8.24 12.96
N ASN A 258 44.27 9.07 12.98
CA ASN A 258 45.65 8.65 13.22
C ASN A 258 46.22 8.99 14.61
N SER A 259 45.40 9.46 15.55
CA SER A 259 45.84 9.67 16.94
C SER A 259 45.36 8.51 17.81
N ASP A 260 46.32 7.64 18.12
CA ASP A 260 46.42 6.83 19.33
C ASP A 260 45.52 5.59 19.43
N GLY A 261 46.15 4.46 19.14
CA GLY A 261 45.72 3.18 19.65
C GLY A 261 45.80 3.18 21.18
N ASP A 262 44.65 3.19 21.83
CA ASP A 262 44.51 2.53 23.12
C ASP A 262 43.21 1.71 23.14
N SER A 263 43.42 0.41 23.23
CA SER A 263 42.42 -0.63 23.28
C SER A 263 41.71 -0.58 24.63
N THR A 264 40.48 -0.10 24.66
CA THR A 264 39.40 -0.64 25.53
C THR A 264 38.16 0.23 25.39
N HIS A 265 37.20 -0.17 24.55
CA HIS A 265 35.78 -0.06 24.93
C HIS A 265 34.85 -0.83 23.98
N SER A 266 34.13 -1.78 24.60
CA SER A 266 32.71 -2.08 24.38
C SER A 266 32.15 -1.76 23.00
N GLY A 267 32.25 -2.72 22.10
CA GLY A 267 31.33 -2.82 20.97
C GLY A 267 29.89 -3.05 21.48
N PRO A 268 28.87 -2.64 20.71
CA PRO A 268 27.47 -2.86 21.06
C PRO A 268 27.20 -4.35 21.30
N PRO A 269 26.30 -4.69 22.25
CA PRO A 269 26.11 -6.06 22.69
C PRO A 269 25.66 -6.97 21.54
N GLN A 270 26.53 -7.90 21.14
CA GLN A 270 26.30 -8.89 20.08
C GLN A 270 25.04 -9.76 20.30
N THR A 271 24.51 -9.79 21.53
CA THR A 271 23.27 -10.50 21.88
C THR A 271 22.03 -9.94 21.18
N PHE A 272 22.01 -8.65 20.80
CA PHE A 272 20.87 -8.08 20.09
C PHE A 272 20.78 -8.59 18.64
N LEU A 273 21.93 -8.73 17.96
CA LEU A 273 21.98 -9.20 16.58
C LEU A 273 21.57 -10.67 16.42
N LEU A 274 21.91 -11.54 17.40
CA LEU A 274 21.50 -12.95 17.37
C LEU A 274 19.98 -13.13 17.53
N SER A 275 19.34 -12.31 18.38
CA SER A 275 17.87 -12.36 18.52
C SER A 275 17.14 -11.90 17.25
N TYR A 276 17.78 -11.05 16.44
CA TYR A 276 17.21 -10.57 15.19
C TYR A 276 17.36 -11.60 14.07
N THR A 277 18.49 -12.32 14.02
CA THR A 277 18.73 -13.34 12.98
C THR A 277 17.85 -14.57 13.16
N GLU A 278 17.61 -15.01 14.40
CA GLU A 278 16.71 -16.15 14.69
C GLU A 278 15.26 -15.82 14.31
N ASN A 279 14.76 -14.64 14.69
CA ASN A 279 13.42 -14.20 14.30
C ASN A 279 13.30 -14.00 12.79
N ALA A 280 14.32 -13.46 12.12
CA ALA A 280 14.29 -13.25 10.67
C ALA A 280 14.12 -14.56 9.89
N LYS A 281 14.74 -15.66 10.35
CA LYS A 281 14.57 -16.97 9.72
C LYS A 281 13.13 -17.49 9.87
N ALA A 282 12.55 -17.38 11.06
CA ALA A 282 11.17 -17.81 11.30
C ALA A 282 10.16 -16.97 10.49
N GLU A 283 10.37 -15.65 10.41
CA GLU A 283 9.57 -14.74 9.60
C GLU A 283 9.67 -15.03 8.10
N PHE A 284 10.87 -15.33 7.60
CA PHE A 284 11.08 -15.74 6.20
C PHE A 284 10.29 -17.01 5.85
N ILE A 285 10.35 -18.02 6.71
CA ILE A 285 9.63 -19.29 6.48
C ILE A 285 8.11 -19.07 6.58
N PHE A 286 7.65 -18.20 7.48
CA PHE A 286 6.24 -17.81 7.56
C PHE A 286 5.77 -17.12 6.27
N ALA A 287 6.53 -16.16 5.75
CA ALA A 287 6.21 -15.47 4.50
C ALA A 287 6.13 -16.46 3.33
N ARG A 288 7.10 -17.39 3.25
CA ARG A 288 7.12 -18.45 2.24
C ARG A 288 5.92 -19.38 2.37
N ALA A 289 5.54 -19.76 3.60
CA ALA A 289 4.36 -20.58 3.86
C ALA A 289 3.06 -19.88 3.46
N ASN A 290 2.97 -18.56 3.64
CA ASN A 290 1.82 -17.78 3.20
C ASN A 290 1.69 -17.75 1.66
N ILE A 291 2.81 -17.58 0.95
CA ILE A 291 2.83 -17.67 -0.53
C ILE A 291 2.38 -19.06 -0.98
N ILE A 292 2.92 -20.12 -0.39
CA ILE A 292 2.52 -21.50 -0.70
C ILE A 292 1.01 -21.67 -0.52
N PHE A 293 0.46 -21.14 0.58
CA PHE A 293 -0.98 -21.18 0.86
C PHE A 293 -1.81 -20.45 -0.21
N GLU A 294 -1.41 -19.25 -0.64
CA GLU A 294 -2.09 -18.50 -1.69
C GLU A 294 -2.09 -19.26 -3.03
N PHE A 295 -0.95 -19.84 -3.41
CA PHE A 295 -0.84 -20.65 -4.62
C PHE A 295 -1.65 -21.95 -4.54
N GLU A 296 -1.72 -22.59 -3.38
CA GLU A 296 -2.59 -23.77 -3.20
C GLU A 296 -4.07 -23.45 -3.41
N GLY A 297 -4.49 -22.22 -3.07
CA GLY A 297 -5.83 -21.72 -3.32
C GLY A 297 -6.16 -21.54 -4.81
N THR A 298 -5.16 -21.34 -5.67
CA THR A 298 -5.34 -21.15 -7.13
C THR A 298 -5.16 -22.43 -7.94
N LEU A 299 -4.73 -23.54 -7.31
CA LEU A 299 -4.54 -24.82 -7.98
C LEU A 299 -5.87 -25.41 -8.47
N THR A 300 -5.89 -25.82 -9.74
CA THR A 300 -7.00 -26.57 -10.33
C THR A 300 -7.06 -28.00 -9.81
N GLU A 301 -8.25 -28.62 -9.80
CA GLU A 301 -8.42 -30.02 -9.35
C GLU A 301 -7.52 -31.01 -10.14
N LYS A 302 -7.32 -30.78 -11.45
CA LYS A 302 -6.42 -31.60 -12.28
C LYS A 302 -4.95 -31.49 -11.84
N GLN A 303 -4.53 -30.33 -11.33
CA GLN A 303 -3.19 -30.14 -10.80
C GLN A 303 -3.01 -30.81 -9.43
N LYS A 304 -4.08 -30.85 -8.62
CA LYS A 304 -4.12 -31.55 -7.33
C LYS A 304 -3.96 -33.07 -7.46
N GLU A 305 -4.40 -33.65 -8.57
CA GLU A 305 -4.24 -35.07 -8.87
C GLU A 305 -2.79 -35.47 -9.22
N LYS A 306 -1.89 -34.51 -9.49
CA LYS A 306 -0.49 -34.80 -9.77
C LYS A 306 0.22 -35.29 -8.51
N THR A 307 0.35 -36.61 -8.42
CA THR A 307 0.98 -37.31 -7.29
C THR A 307 2.43 -36.92 -7.01
N ASP A 308 3.11 -36.27 -7.96
CA ASP A 308 4.50 -35.87 -7.81
C ASP A 308 4.62 -34.56 -6.99
N TRP A 309 3.54 -33.79 -6.88
CA TRP A 309 3.49 -32.56 -6.07
C TRP A 309 3.07 -32.83 -4.62
N PHE A 310 2.40 -33.96 -4.39
CA PHE A 310 1.81 -34.34 -3.11
C PHE A 310 2.24 -35.75 -2.71
N PRO A 311 3.53 -35.97 -2.34
CA PRO A 311 4.00 -37.29 -1.94
C PRO A 311 3.35 -37.74 -0.63
N THR A 312 3.13 -39.05 -0.52
CA THR A 312 2.53 -39.67 0.68
C THR A 312 3.53 -39.78 1.83
N TRP A 313 4.81 -39.93 1.51
CA TRP A 313 5.89 -40.12 2.46
C TRP A 313 6.99 -39.11 2.22
N LEU A 314 7.50 -38.56 3.32
CA LEU A 314 8.71 -37.76 3.33
C LEU A 314 9.83 -38.58 3.95
N GLN A 315 10.94 -38.69 3.24
CA GLN A 315 12.13 -39.41 3.70
C GLN A 315 13.20 -38.37 4.01
N VAL A 316 13.59 -38.30 5.29
CA VAL A 316 14.64 -37.38 5.75
C VAL A 316 15.84 -38.23 6.13
N LEU A 317 16.94 -38.06 5.42
CA LEU A 317 18.22 -38.68 5.78
C LEU A 317 18.91 -37.83 6.83
N VAL A 318 19.21 -38.44 7.98
CA VAL A 318 19.92 -37.79 9.09
C VAL A 318 21.25 -38.51 9.33
N PRO A 319 22.39 -37.80 9.37
CA PRO A 319 23.69 -38.41 9.69
C PRO A 319 23.71 -38.96 11.13
N THR A 320 24.28 -40.15 11.34
CA THR A 320 24.28 -40.86 12.65
C THR A 320 25.44 -40.50 13.57
N LEU A 321 26.26 -39.50 13.24
CA LEU A 321 27.54 -39.26 13.92
C LEU A 321 27.45 -38.95 15.42
N ASN A 322 26.29 -38.54 15.96
CA ASN A 322 26.13 -38.16 17.37
C ASN A 322 24.89 -38.81 18.05
N SER A 323 24.40 -39.96 17.57
CA SER A 323 23.10 -40.48 17.96
C SER A 323 23.08 -41.52 19.10
N ASP A 324 23.90 -41.35 20.14
CA ASP A 324 23.78 -42.21 21.34
C ASP A 324 22.55 -41.86 22.21
N SER A 325 21.73 -40.85 21.84
CA SER A 325 20.54 -40.49 22.65
C SER A 325 19.30 -39.98 21.91
N ILE A 326 19.31 -39.75 20.59
CA ILE A 326 18.15 -39.20 19.89
C ILE A 326 17.34 -40.32 19.23
N ASP A 327 16.60 -41.01 20.11
CA ASP A 327 15.75 -42.14 19.78
C ASP A 327 14.66 -41.77 18.75
N SER A 328 14.36 -42.70 17.85
CA SER A 328 13.40 -42.56 16.76
C SER A 328 11.97 -42.24 17.21
N GLY A 329 11.64 -42.50 18.48
CA GLY A 329 10.39 -42.11 19.11
C GLY A 329 10.24 -40.59 19.33
N ASP A 330 11.32 -39.82 19.32
CA ASP A 330 11.29 -38.41 19.71
C ASP A 330 10.56 -37.53 18.68
N TRP A 331 10.65 -37.85 17.39
CA TRP A 331 9.91 -37.13 16.34
C TRP A 331 8.41 -37.41 16.41
N VAL A 332 8.01 -38.65 16.65
CA VAL A 332 6.59 -39.00 16.82
C VAL A 332 6.02 -38.32 18.07
N ARG A 333 6.81 -38.23 19.15
CA ARG A 333 6.45 -37.47 20.36
C ARG A 333 6.32 -35.98 20.08
N ARG A 334 7.29 -35.36 19.39
CA ARG A 334 7.22 -33.95 18.98
C ARG A 334 6.03 -33.67 18.06
N PHE A 335 5.72 -34.59 17.13
CA PHE A 335 4.57 -34.45 16.24
C PHE A 335 3.23 -34.57 16.99
N ARG A 336 3.11 -35.51 17.95
CA ARG A 336 1.94 -35.59 18.84
C ARG A 336 1.82 -34.35 19.72
N ALA A 337 2.93 -33.87 20.30
CA ALA A 337 2.94 -32.64 21.10
C ALA A 337 2.51 -31.43 20.26
N LEU A 338 3.01 -31.33 19.02
CA LEU A 338 2.62 -30.31 18.07
C LEU A 338 1.12 -30.41 17.75
N LYS A 339 0.61 -31.61 17.43
CA LYS A 339 -0.83 -31.84 17.19
C LYS A 339 -1.69 -31.45 18.39
N ILE A 340 -1.25 -31.73 19.61
CA ILE A 340 -1.96 -31.32 20.84
C ILE A 340 -1.94 -29.79 20.99
N SER A 341 -0.78 -29.15 20.83
CA SER A 341 -0.67 -27.68 20.88
C SER A 341 -1.54 -27.03 19.81
N PHE A 342 -1.60 -27.64 18.63
CA PHE A 342 -2.38 -27.18 17.51
C PHE A 342 -3.88 -27.29 17.77
N ASN A 343 -4.36 -28.44 18.25
CA ASN A 343 -5.76 -28.60 18.63
C ASN A 343 -6.17 -27.60 19.73
N LYS A 344 -5.26 -27.30 20.67
CA LYS A 344 -5.47 -26.28 21.70
C LYS A 344 -5.55 -24.87 21.12
N VAL A 345 -4.71 -24.54 20.14
CA VAL A 345 -4.72 -23.24 19.45
C VAL A 345 -5.94 -23.11 18.53
N SER A 346 -6.28 -24.15 17.77
CA SER A 346 -7.47 -24.22 16.92
C SER A 346 -8.74 -24.00 17.75
N GLY A 347 -8.88 -24.69 18.90
CA GLY A 347 -10.03 -24.46 19.77
C GLY A 347 -10.12 -23.04 20.34
N LYS A 348 -8.98 -22.38 20.57
CA LYS A 348 -8.94 -20.95 20.94
C LYS A 348 -9.29 -20.04 19.77
N LEU A 349 -8.86 -20.40 18.56
CA LEU A 349 -9.17 -19.67 17.34
C LEU A 349 -10.68 -19.70 17.07
N ASP A 350 -11.30 -20.89 17.16
CA ASP A 350 -12.74 -21.07 16.98
C ASP A 350 -13.54 -20.28 18.02
N ALA A 351 -13.08 -20.25 19.28
CA ALA A 351 -13.70 -19.46 20.34
C ALA A 351 -13.56 -17.95 20.08
N SER A 352 -12.38 -17.49 19.65
CA SER A 352 -12.11 -16.10 19.29
C SER A 352 -12.93 -15.66 18.08
N GLU A 353 -13.05 -16.52 17.06
CA GLU A 353 -13.83 -16.24 15.86
C GLU A 353 -15.33 -16.16 16.17
N LYS A 354 -15.84 -17.04 17.06
CA LYS A 354 -17.21 -16.95 17.56
C LYS A 354 -17.45 -15.65 18.33
N ALA A 355 -16.52 -15.24 19.20
CA ALA A 355 -16.62 -13.98 19.92
C ALA A 355 -16.63 -12.77 18.96
N ARG A 356 -15.76 -12.78 17.95
CA ARG A 356 -15.69 -11.72 16.94
C ARG A 356 -16.92 -11.66 16.04
N LYS A 357 -17.54 -12.80 15.72
CA LYS A 357 -18.82 -12.86 14.99
C LYS A 357 -19.96 -12.30 15.83
N GLU A 358 -19.96 -12.54 17.13
CA GLU A 358 -20.98 -11.98 18.03
C GLU A 358 -20.81 -10.47 18.20
N GLU A 359 -19.58 -9.99 18.36
CA GLU A 359 -19.27 -8.54 18.40
C GLU A 359 -19.69 -7.83 17.10
N ARG A 360 -19.49 -8.44 15.94
CA ARG A 360 -19.97 -7.90 14.65
C ARG A 360 -21.51 -7.79 14.62
N ARG A 361 -22.22 -8.80 15.10
CA ARG A 361 -23.69 -8.76 15.18
C ARG A 361 -24.20 -7.70 16.15
N GLU A 362 -23.50 -7.48 17.25
CA GLU A 362 -23.83 -6.43 18.20
C GLU A 362 -23.60 -5.04 17.60
N ASN A 363 -22.48 -4.85 16.89
CA ASN A 363 -22.18 -3.59 16.19
C ASN A 363 -23.17 -3.31 15.06
N GLU A 364 -23.54 -4.30 14.24
CA GLU A 364 -24.58 -4.17 13.21
C GLU A 364 -25.94 -3.78 13.80
N LYS A 365 -26.30 -4.31 14.98
CA LYS A 365 -27.53 -3.90 15.69
C LYS A 365 -27.45 -2.45 16.16
N LYS A 366 -26.33 -2.02 16.73
CA LYS A 366 -26.10 -0.64 17.17
C LYS A 366 -26.11 0.34 15.99
N GLU A 367 -25.56 -0.06 14.85
CA GLU A 367 -25.56 0.75 13.62
C GLU A 367 -26.98 0.94 13.08
N LYS A 368 -27.77 -0.14 12.98
CA LYS A 368 -29.19 -0.05 12.61
C LYS A 368 -30.01 0.80 13.58
N GLU A 369 -29.70 0.75 14.87
CA GLU A 369 -30.36 1.61 15.86
C GLU A 369 -29.96 3.08 15.71
N ARG A 370 -28.70 3.37 15.33
CA ARG A 370 -28.24 4.72 15.01
C ARG A 370 -28.92 5.26 13.75
N GLU A 371 -28.96 4.47 12.67
CA GLU A 371 -29.66 4.84 11.43
C GLU A 371 -31.14 5.11 11.69
N LYS A 372 -31.81 4.28 12.52
CA LYS A 372 -33.20 4.51 12.90
C LYS A 372 -33.38 5.85 13.63
N ARG A 373 -32.51 6.17 14.60
CA ARG A 373 -32.55 7.44 15.33
C ARG A 373 -32.24 8.64 14.45
N GLU A 374 -31.38 8.47 13.45
CA GLU A 374 -31.06 9.53 12.48
C GLU A 374 -32.24 9.81 11.56
N ASN A 375 -32.90 8.76 11.06
CA ASN A 375 -34.13 8.90 10.27
C ASN A 375 -35.26 9.57 11.09
N GLU A 376 -35.45 9.18 12.35
CA GLU A 376 -36.43 9.82 13.25
C GLU A 376 -36.14 11.32 13.44
N ARG A 377 -34.86 11.71 13.59
CA ARG A 377 -34.45 13.12 13.67
C ARG A 377 -34.66 13.87 12.36
N GLU A 378 -34.42 13.23 11.21
CA GLU A 378 -34.64 13.83 9.91
C GLU A 378 -36.14 14.08 9.67
N GLU A 379 -37.01 13.15 10.08
CA GLU A 379 -38.46 13.33 10.04
C GLU A 379 -38.94 14.45 10.97
N GLU A 380 -38.35 14.60 12.16
CA GLU A 380 -38.62 15.74 13.04
C GLU A 380 -38.19 17.08 12.41
N ARG A 381 -37.01 17.11 11.76
CA ARG A 381 -36.56 18.32 11.04
C ARG A 381 -37.51 18.70 9.91
N LYS A 382 -37.96 17.73 9.11
CA LYS A 382 -38.93 17.96 8.02
C LYS A 382 -40.26 18.50 8.55
N ARG A 383 -40.79 17.94 9.65
CA ARG A 383 -41.99 18.46 10.31
C ARG A 383 -41.80 19.90 10.79
N GLY A 384 -40.68 20.19 11.45
CA GLY A 384 -40.38 21.55 11.91
C GLY A 384 -40.18 22.56 10.77
N GLU A 385 -39.66 22.15 9.61
CA GLU A 385 -39.57 23.00 8.42
C GLU A 385 -40.96 23.26 7.80
N GLU A 386 -41.83 22.27 7.80
CA GLU A 386 -43.20 22.41 7.29
C GLU A 386 -44.06 23.32 8.18
N GLU A 387 -43.92 23.22 9.50
CA GLU A 387 -44.54 24.15 10.46
C GLU A 387 -44.08 25.60 10.23
N ARG A 388 -42.77 25.82 10.02
CA ARG A 388 -42.24 27.16 9.70
C ARG A 388 -42.75 27.70 8.37
N LYS A 389 -42.91 26.85 7.36
CA LYS A 389 -43.50 27.27 6.07
C LYS A 389 -44.92 27.77 6.25
N ILE A 390 -45.75 27.06 7.03
CA ILE A 390 -47.12 27.48 7.34
C ILE A 390 -47.14 28.83 8.06
N GLU A 391 -46.23 29.05 9.00
CA GLU A 391 -46.13 30.33 9.72
C GLU A 391 -45.72 31.49 8.79
N ILE A 392 -44.72 31.28 7.92
CA ILE A 392 -44.27 32.27 6.93
C ILE A 392 -45.40 32.61 5.95
N ASP A 393 -46.13 31.62 5.46
CA ASP A 393 -47.26 31.86 4.55
C ASP A 393 -48.39 32.63 5.26
N GLY A 394 -48.63 32.35 6.55
CA GLY A 394 -49.55 33.11 7.39
C GLY A 394 -49.13 34.57 7.57
N LEU A 395 -47.82 34.85 7.71
CA LEU A 395 -47.28 36.21 7.79
C LEU A 395 -47.33 36.94 6.45
N LYS A 396 -46.98 36.27 5.34
CA LYS A 396 -47.11 36.83 3.99
C LYS A 396 -48.54 37.30 3.71
N LYS A 397 -49.53 36.47 4.03
CA LYS A 397 -50.93 36.84 3.85
C LYS A 397 -51.35 38.08 4.66
N LYS A 398 -50.76 38.29 5.84
CA LYS A 398 -50.97 39.52 6.63
C LYS A 398 -50.28 40.72 6.00
N LEU A 399 -49.08 40.53 5.46
CA LEU A 399 -48.32 41.57 4.76
C LEU A 399 -49.05 42.03 3.49
N ASP A 400 -49.54 41.10 2.67
CA ASP A 400 -50.33 41.40 1.46
C ASP A 400 -51.61 42.19 1.81
N GLY A 401 -52.25 41.88 2.95
CA GLY A 401 -53.39 42.63 3.47
C GLY A 401 -53.02 44.07 3.86
N LEU A 402 -51.85 44.27 4.46
CA LEU A 402 -51.32 45.59 4.81
C LEU A 402 -50.92 46.40 3.57
N GLU A 403 -50.28 45.77 2.59
CA GLU A 403 -49.96 46.42 1.31
C GLU A 403 -51.23 46.86 0.58
N GLY A 404 -52.29 46.05 0.61
CA GLY A 404 -53.60 46.43 0.09
C GLY A 404 -54.19 47.68 0.79
N MET A 405 -54.02 47.79 2.12
CA MET A 405 -54.45 48.99 2.86
C MET A 405 -53.59 50.21 2.54
N LEU A 406 -52.27 50.04 2.43
CA LEU A 406 -51.32 51.10 2.04
C LEU A 406 -51.59 51.61 0.62
N SER A 407 -51.87 50.70 -0.31
CA SER A 407 -52.32 51.03 -1.67
C SER A 407 -53.55 51.93 -1.66
N MET A 408 -54.53 51.63 -0.81
CA MET A 408 -55.76 52.43 -0.67
C MET A 408 -55.47 53.82 -0.07
N LEU A 409 -54.52 53.93 0.87
CA LEU A 409 -54.05 55.19 1.45
C LEU A 409 -53.24 56.05 0.45
N CYS A 410 -52.39 55.44 -0.36
CA CYS A 410 -51.62 56.15 -1.40
C CYS A 410 -52.52 56.73 -2.51
N VAL A 411 -53.65 56.10 -2.81
CA VAL A 411 -54.66 56.67 -3.72
C VAL A 411 -55.26 57.96 -3.14
N ASN A 412 -55.44 58.05 -1.82
CA ASN A 412 -55.90 59.28 -1.18
C ASN A 412 -54.81 60.37 -1.17
N PHE A 413 -53.55 60.01 -0.94
CA PHE A 413 -52.44 60.98 -0.95
C PHE A 413 -52.15 61.55 -2.35
N THR A 414 -52.26 60.73 -3.40
CA THR A 414 -52.10 61.22 -4.79
C THR A 414 -53.26 62.11 -5.26
N LEU A 415 -54.43 62.03 -4.60
CA LEU A 415 -55.54 62.96 -4.76
C LEU A 415 -55.24 64.32 -4.10
N GLU A 416 -54.56 64.34 -2.95
CA GLU A 416 -54.06 65.57 -2.32
C GLU A 416 -52.93 66.22 -3.14
N GLU A 417 -51.97 65.44 -3.64
CA GLU A 417 -50.85 65.97 -4.43
C GLU A 417 -51.31 66.51 -5.81
N LYS A 418 -52.37 65.93 -6.41
CA LYS A 418 -53.00 66.50 -7.61
C LYS A 418 -53.73 67.81 -7.33
N ASN A 419 -54.32 67.99 -6.14
CA ASN A 419 -54.94 69.25 -5.75
C ASN A 419 -53.91 70.37 -5.55
N GLU A 420 -52.73 70.08 -4.99
CA GLU A 420 -51.65 71.08 -4.89
C GLU A 420 -51.07 71.47 -6.25
N ARG A 421 -50.96 70.54 -7.21
CA ARG A 421 -50.51 70.87 -8.58
C ARG A 421 -51.53 71.72 -9.35
N ILE A 422 -52.82 71.56 -9.11
CA ILE A 422 -53.85 72.43 -9.70
C ILE A 422 -53.76 73.85 -9.11
N LEU A 423 -53.53 73.99 -7.80
CA LEU A 423 -53.33 75.29 -7.15
C LEU A 423 -52.04 76.00 -7.62
N ASN A 424 -50.95 75.28 -7.89
CA ASN A 424 -49.71 75.89 -8.38
C ASN A 424 -49.79 76.35 -9.85
N VAL A 425 -50.58 75.67 -10.69
CA VAL A 425 -50.82 76.11 -12.08
C VAL A 425 -51.71 77.36 -12.12
N GLU A 426 -52.66 77.47 -11.20
CA GLU A 426 -53.53 78.65 -11.08
C GLU A 426 -52.78 79.85 -10.45
N SER A 427 -51.85 79.61 -9.53
CA SER A 427 -50.98 80.65 -8.96
C SER A 427 -49.97 81.22 -9.97
N ASN A 428 -49.41 80.39 -10.87
CA ASN A 428 -48.50 80.87 -11.90
C ASN A 428 -49.23 81.63 -13.03
N ARG A 429 -50.49 81.29 -13.31
CA ARG A 429 -51.33 82.01 -14.27
C ARG A 429 -51.75 83.40 -13.76
N LEU A 430 -51.93 83.55 -12.44
CA LEU A 430 -52.18 84.86 -11.81
C LEU A 430 -50.93 85.74 -11.73
N LEU A 431 -49.73 85.16 -11.69
CA LEU A 431 -48.46 85.92 -11.71
C LEU A 431 -48.12 86.48 -13.10
N GLU A 432 -48.55 85.83 -14.19
CA GLU A 432 -48.42 86.38 -15.55
C GLU A 432 -49.38 87.55 -15.84
N GLU A 433 -50.57 87.59 -15.21
CA GLU A 433 -51.51 88.73 -15.36
C GLU A 433 -51.05 90.01 -14.63
N ILE A 434 -50.09 89.92 -13.70
CA ILE A 434 -49.59 91.07 -12.91
C ILE A 434 -48.32 91.68 -13.54
N GLY A 435 -47.78 91.11 -14.61
CA GLY A 435 -46.70 91.75 -15.39
C GLY A 435 -45.39 91.95 -14.62
N VAL A 436 -45.03 90.99 -13.76
CA VAL A 436 -43.73 90.99 -13.08
C VAL A 436 -42.79 90.07 -13.85
N SER A 437 -41.87 90.66 -14.63
CA SER A 437 -40.72 89.93 -15.17
C SER A 437 -39.83 89.49 -14.00
N VAL A 438 -39.59 88.18 -13.89
CA VAL A 438 -38.59 87.58 -13.00
C VAL A 438 -37.33 87.30 -13.82
N GLU A 439 -36.70 88.37 -14.29
CA GLU A 439 -35.33 88.39 -14.78
C GLU A 439 -34.56 89.25 -13.78
N ASP A 440 -34.02 88.62 -12.72
CA ASP A 440 -32.86 89.09 -11.91
C ASP A 440 -32.73 88.27 -10.60
N LEU A 441 -32.72 86.94 -10.70
CA LEU A 441 -32.26 86.09 -9.59
C LEU A 441 -31.20 85.11 -10.09
N ASP A 442 -29.97 85.46 -9.74
CA ASP A 442 -28.72 84.77 -10.04
C ASP A 442 -28.73 83.32 -9.50
N PRO A 443 -28.55 82.29 -10.34
CA PRO A 443 -28.36 80.92 -9.85
C PRO A 443 -26.93 80.77 -9.33
N THR A 444 -26.78 80.80 -8.01
CA THR A 444 -25.54 80.34 -7.36
C THR A 444 -25.31 78.85 -7.67
N PRO A 445 -24.09 78.44 -8.05
CA PRO A 445 -23.80 77.06 -8.37
C PRO A 445 -23.66 76.28 -7.07
N ILE A 446 -24.70 75.55 -6.67
CA ILE A 446 -24.55 74.51 -5.66
C ILE A 446 -23.86 73.33 -6.32
N ASP A 447 -22.63 73.14 -5.89
CA ASP A 447 -21.64 72.17 -6.35
C ASP A 447 -22.21 70.74 -6.44
N ALA A 448 -22.51 70.31 -7.67
CA ALA A 448 -23.00 68.97 -8.00
C ALA A 448 -21.94 67.86 -7.79
N LYS A 449 -20.78 68.19 -7.20
CA LYS A 449 -19.68 67.26 -6.93
C LYS A 449 -19.77 66.57 -5.57
N SER A 450 -20.62 67.05 -4.65
CA SER A 450 -20.78 66.48 -3.30
C SER A 450 -21.78 65.31 -3.22
N LYS A 451 -22.83 65.30 -4.04
CA LYS A 451 -23.86 64.23 -4.02
C LYS A 451 -23.40 62.91 -4.66
N ASN A 452 -22.36 62.92 -5.49
CA ASN A 452 -21.91 61.73 -6.22
C ASN A 452 -20.83 60.93 -5.47
N GLU A 453 -20.24 61.49 -4.41
CA GLU A 453 -19.32 60.77 -3.51
C GLU A 453 -20.09 59.97 -2.46
N GLY A 454 -21.18 60.52 -1.89
CA GLY A 454 -22.02 59.80 -0.93
C GLY A 454 -22.70 58.56 -1.52
N LEU A 455 -23.11 58.60 -2.79
CA LEU A 455 -23.73 57.47 -3.46
C LEU A 455 -22.72 56.35 -3.80
N LYS A 456 -21.44 56.69 -3.98
CA LYS A 456 -20.37 55.72 -4.24
C LYS A 456 -19.88 55.02 -2.96
N VAL A 457 -20.01 55.67 -1.80
CA VAL A 457 -19.70 55.06 -0.50
C VAL A 457 -20.79 54.06 -0.12
N LEU A 458 -22.06 54.44 -0.24
CA LEU A 458 -23.19 53.54 0.03
C LEU A 458 -23.22 52.31 -0.90
N LYS A 459 -22.83 52.47 -2.17
CA LYS A 459 -22.75 51.34 -3.10
C LYS A 459 -21.61 50.37 -2.77
N ARG A 460 -20.52 50.87 -2.18
CA ARG A 460 -19.39 50.04 -1.74
C ARG A 460 -19.70 49.28 -0.45
N GLU A 461 -20.49 49.85 0.46
CA GLU A 461 -20.95 49.16 1.67
C GLU A 461 -21.97 48.05 1.36
N LEU A 462 -22.84 48.25 0.35
CA LEU A 462 -23.79 47.21 -0.07
C LEU A 462 -23.11 46.00 -0.73
N GLU A 463 -22.09 46.22 -1.57
CA GLU A 463 -21.33 45.14 -2.22
C GLU A 463 -20.44 44.36 -1.22
N GLU A 464 -20.08 44.97 -0.08
CA GLU A 464 -19.28 44.32 0.97
C GLU A 464 -20.13 43.47 1.93
N GLU A 465 -21.44 43.70 2.02
CA GLU A 465 -22.37 42.83 2.74
C GLU A 465 -22.81 41.62 1.91
N GLU A 466 -23.08 41.77 0.61
CA GLU A 466 -23.42 40.63 -0.27
C GLU A 466 -22.27 39.60 -0.38
N GLY A 467 -21.02 40.04 -0.32
CA GLY A 467 -19.84 39.15 -0.33
C GLY A 467 -19.62 38.35 0.97
N LYS A 468 -20.31 38.69 2.07
CA LYS A 468 -20.20 37.96 3.35
C LYS A 468 -21.25 36.86 3.49
N GLU A 469 -22.40 36.96 2.83
CA GLU A 469 -23.42 35.92 2.86
C GLU A 469 -23.03 34.68 2.04
N GLU A 470 -22.18 34.82 1.01
CA GLU A 470 -21.77 33.70 0.15
C GLU A 470 -20.69 32.79 0.77
N LYS A 471 -20.18 33.11 1.97
CA LYS A 471 -19.21 32.27 2.73
C LYS A 471 -19.82 31.46 3.87
N VAL A 472 -21.15 31.48 4.02
CA VAL A 472 -21.87 30.65 4.99
C VAL A 472 -22.98 29.88 4.28
N CYS A 473 -22.60 28.88 3.49
CA CYS A 473 -23.43 27.73 3.11
C CYS A 473 -22.53 26.52 2.87
#